data_AF-A0A7Y0ZL35-F1
#
_entry.id   AF-A0A7Y0ZL35-F1
#
_cell.length_a   1.000
_cell.length_b   1.000
_cell.length_c   1.000
_cell.angle_alpha   90.00
_cell.angle_beta   90.00
_cell.angle_gamma   90.00
#
_symmetry.space_group_name_H-M   'P 1'
#
loop_
_entity.id
_entity.type
_entity.pdbx_description
1 polymer ?
#
loop_
_entity_poly.entity_id
_entity_poly.type
_entity_poly.pdbx_seq_one_letter_code
_entity_poly.pdbx_strand_id
1 'polypeptide(L)' 'MPDYLKARKLHLNGIIVVLAGMKKLNARAKKDTKVETLTIDAIKAELDFIDLQLKRKTG' A
#
# COMPACT_ATOMS: atom_id res chain seq x y z
N MET A 1 -0.23 -20.11 8.72
CA MET A 1 0.94 -19.40 8.14
C MET A 1 0.94 -17.93 8.55
N PRO A 2 1.63 -17.55 9.62
CA PRO A 2 1.90 -16.15 9.97
C PRO A 2 2.73 -15.41 8.91
N ASP A 3 3.55 -16.16 8.15
CA ASP A 3 4.53 -15.62 7.21
C ASP A 3 3.91 -14.97 5.97
N TYR A 4 2.75 -15.45 5.52
CA TYR A 4 2.08 -14.88 4.35
C TYR A 4 1.64 -13.43 4.59
N LEU A 5 1.05 -13.13 5.75
CA LEU A 5 0.60 -11.76 6.07
C LEU A 5 1.79 -10.80 6.17
N LYS A 6 2.91 -11.26 6.77
CA LYS A 6 4.14 -10.47 6.84
C LYS A 6 4.76 -10.25 5.46
N ALA A 7 4.80 -11.28 4.61
CA ALA A 7 5.30 -11.19 3.25
C ALA A 7 4.43 -10.27 2.38
N ARG A 8 3.10 -10.37 2.50
CA ARG A 8 2.16 -9.49 1.80
C ARG A 8 2.30 -8.04 2.24
N LYS A 9 2.43 -7.79 3.55
CA LYS A 9 2.70 -6.44 4.08
C LYS A 9 3.99 -5.84 3.50
N LEU A 10 5.07 -6.63 3.47
CA LEU A 10 6.35 -6.19 2.92
C LEU A 10 6.24 -5.87 1.42
N HIS A 11 5.57 -6.72 0.65
CA HIS A 11 5.37 -6.52 -0.78
C HIS A 11 4.58 -5.23 -1.09
N LEU A 12 3.48 -5.01 -0.37
CA LEU A 12 2.66 -3.79 -0.52
C LEU A 12 3.41 -2.53 -0.11
N ASN A 13 4.23 -2.59 0.94
CA ASN A 13 5.13 -1.49 1.33
C ASN A 13 6.15 -1.16 0.23
N GLY A 14 6.63 -2.16 -0.52
CA GLY A 14 7.47 -1.91 -1.70
C GLY A 14 6.72 -1.19 -2.81
N ILE A 15 5.50 -1.63 -3.12
CA ILE A 15 4.66 -1.06 -4.19
C ILE A 15 4.28 0.39 -3.88
N ILE A 16 3.88 0.70 -2.64
CA ILE A 16 3.42 2.06 -2.29
C ILE A 16 4.54 3.11 -2.39
N VAL A 17 5.79 2.73 -2.12
CA VAL A 17 6.96 3.62 -2.28
C VAL A 17 7.16 3.99 -3.76
N VAL A 18 7.07 3.00 -4.65
CA VAL A 18 7.20 3.22 -6.09
C VAL A 18 6.05 4.10 -6.60
N LEU A 19 4.80 3.78 -6.23
CA LEU A 19 3.63 4.55 -6.64
C LEU A 19 3.63 5.97 -6.10
N ALA A 20 4.10 6.20 -4.86
CA ALA A 20 4.24 7.55 -4.31
C ALA A 20 5.28 8.37 -5.09
N GLY A 21 6.39 7.74 -5.49
CA GLY A 21 7.39 8.34 -6.37
C GLY A 21 6.81 8.72 -7.73
N MET A 22 6.07 7.80 -8.36
CA MET A 22 5.40 8.03 -9.64
C MET A 22 4.36 9.15 -9.54
N LYS A 23 3.51 9.14 -8.51
CA LYS A 23 2.51 10.20 -8.28
C LYS A 23 3.17 11.57 -8.15
N LYS A 24 4.31 11.68 -7.45
CA LYS A 24 5.05 12.93 -7.33
C LYS A 24 5.56 13.43 -8.70
N LEU A 25 6.05 12.52 -9.54
CA LEU A 25 6.49 12.85 -10.91
C LEU A 25 5.30 13.26 -11.79
N ASN A 26 4.17 12.55 -11.70
CA ASN A 26 2.96 12.83 -12.45
C ASN A 26 2.28 14.14 -12.03
N ALA A 27 2.30 14.47 -10.74
CA ALA A 27 1.86 15.76 -10.22
C ALA A 27 2.73 16.92 -10.78
N ARG A 28 4.05 16.74 -10.85
CA ARG A 28 4.96 17.71 -11.51
C ARG A 28 4.64 17.88 -13.00
N ALA A 29 4.18 16.82 -13.66
CA ALA A 29 3.76 16.85 -15.05
C ALA A 29 2.30 17.36 -15.25
N LYS A 30 1.59 17.79 -14.20
CA LYS A 30 0.12 18.07 -14.21
C LYS A 30 -0.73 16.92 -14.76
N LYS A 31 -0.24 15.68 -14.63
CA LYS A 31 -0.92 14.45 -15.03
C LYS A 31 -1.34 13.63 -13.80
N ASP A 32 -1.66 14.29 -12.69
CA ASP A 32 -2.10 13.57 -11.49
C ASP A 32 -3.37 12.76 -11.83
N THR A 33 -3.28 11.43 -11.78
CA THR A 33 -4.36 10.57 -12.25
C THR A 33 -5.20 10.10 -11.07
N LYS A 34 -6.53 10.19 -11.22
CA LYS A 34 -7.50 9.69 -10.23
C LYS A 34 -7.26 8.20 -9.91
N VAL A 35 -6.81 7.43 -10.91
CA VAL A 35 -6.47 6.01 -10.77
C VAL A 35 -5.32 5.80 -9.80
N GLU A 36 -4.23 6.56 -9.91
CA GLU A 36 -3.08 6.45 -8.99
C GLU A 36 -3.47 6.70 -7.53
N THR A 37 -4.31 7.72 -7.30
CA THR A 37 -4.79 8.03 -5.95
C THR A 37 -5.64 6.88 -5.40
N LEU A 38 -6.58 6.36 -6.18
CA LEU A 38 -7.41 5.22 -5.78
C LEU A 38 -6.57 3.95 -5.52
N THR A 39 -5.52 3.71 -6.32
CA THR A 39 -4.60 2.59 -6.11
C THR A 39 -3.82 2.73 -4.81
N ILE A 40 -3.30 3.93 -4.50
CA ILE A 40 -2.60 4.18 -3.23
C ILE A 40 -3.55 3.98 -2.03
N ASP A 41 -4.78 4.47 -2.12
CA ASP A 41 -5.76 4.34 -1.04
C ASP A 41 -6.18 2.88 -0.81
N ALA A 42 -6.34 2.09 -1.89
CA ALA A 42 -6.61 0.66 -1.79
C ALA A 42 -5.46 -0.10 -1.11
N ILE A 43 -4.20 0.22 -1.44
CA ILE A 43 -3.03 -0.40 -0.81
C ILE A 43 -2.96 -0.06 0.68
N LYS A 44 -3.24 1.19 1.06
CA LYS A 44 -3.30 1.59 2.48
C LYS A 44 -4.37 0.82 3.24
N ALA A 45 -5.57 0.69 2.68
CA ALA A 45 -6.64 -0.07 3.29
C ALA A 45 -6.28 -1.56 3.47
N GLU A 46 -5.57 -2.15 2.52
CA GLU A 46 -5.08 -3.53 2.65
C GLU A 46 -4.02 -3.65 3.76
N LEU A 47 -3.10 -2.69 3.88
CA LEU A 47 -2.11 -2.66 4.96
C LEU A 47 -2.75 -2.54 6.34
N ASP A 48 -3.74 -1.66 6.50
CA ASP A 48 -4.49 -1.50 7.75
C ASP A 48 -5.23 -2.79 8.13
N PHE A 49 -5.81 -3.47 7.14
CA PHE A 49 -6.48 -4.76 7.33
C PHE A 49 -5.50 -5.85 7.76
N ILE A 50 -4.31 -5.92 7.14
CA ILE A 50 -3.26 -6.86 7.53
C ILE A 50 -2.81 -6.60 8.98
N ASP A 51 -2.68 -5.33 9.37
CA ASP A 51 -2.28 -4.98 10.75
C ASP A 51 -3.34 -5.37 11.79
N LEU A 52 -4.62 -5.22 11.47
CA LEU A 52 -5.71 -5.72 12.31
C LEU A 52 -5.65 -7.25 12.45
N GLN A 53 -5.37 -7.98 11.36
CA GLN A 53 -5.24 -9.44 11.41
C GLN A 53 -4.01 -9.91 12.22
N LEU A 54 -2.87 -9.25 12.07
CA LEU A 54 -1.66 -9.57 12.82
C LEU A 54 -1.84 -9.31 14.31
N LYS A 55 -2.49 -8.19 14.69
CA LYS A 55 -2.84 -7.89 16.09
C LYS A 55 -3.75 -8.95 16.69
N ARG A 56 -4.80 -9.37 15.97
CA ARG A 56 -5.74 -10.42 16.42
C ARG A 56 -5.11 -11.81 16.58
N LYS A 57 -4.01 -12.11 15.89
CA LYS A 57 -3.28 -13.39 16.03
C LYS A 57 -2.25 -13.39 17.17
N THR A 58 -1.99 -12.24 17.78
CA THR A 58 -0.97 -12.07 18.81
C THR A 58 -1.57 -12.12 20.23
N GLY A 59 -2.90 -12.05 20.37
CA GLY A 59 -3.63 -12.28 21.64
C GLY A 59 -4.26 -13.67 21.65
#